data_AF-A0A1L9VCG6-F1
#
_entry.id   AF-A0A1L9VCG6-F1
#
_cell.length_a   1.000
_cell.length_b   1.000
_cell.length_c   1.000
_cell.angle_alpha   90.00
_cell.angle_beta   90.00
_cell.angle_gamma   90.00
#
_symmetry.space_group_name_H-M   'P 1'
#
loop_
_entity.id
_entity.type
_entity.pdbx_description
1 polymer ?
#
loop_
_entity_poly.entity_id
_entity_poly.type
_entity_poly.pdbx_seq_one_letter_code
_entity_poly.pdbx_strand_id
1 'polypeptide(L)'
;MDPVKKGSHRAFIALGSNMGDRVEMIEKACLEMDRANIKVKRTSSLFETAPMYILNQDPFMNGVCEVETTMEPLELLDAIQSIEIELGRKKLIDKGPRSIDLDILLYDDQVFSHERLNVPHMLMLERDFVLRPLCQLIPHEKPPGHTTTYLSHFNSLPPPSPVPITTTPISPTFPPFHSTLPTRPTHIMAILNLTPDSFSDGGLHSPTDFSALTTTVQQFIASGATIIDIGGESTRPGSVPVGEEEELRRVIPAIKHIRTSIPEATNIAISIDTYRARVAEEACKAGADIINDVSAGLLDPEMLPTIARTGKSVILMHMRGTPDTMTKLADYPNGVIEDVGTELTDRIAAAEEAGIRRWRIILDPGLGFAKNQPEDLTILRDLQQLRTGVEGLEYLPWLMGPSRKRFVGSITGVTKASERTWGTAATVTASVVGGADIVRVHDVKEMWQVARVADAIYRVE
;
A
#
# COMPACT_ATOMS: atom_id res chain seq x y z
N MET A 1 2.44 49.47 -0.66
CA MET A 1 3.30 48.36 -0.22
C MET A 1 2.51 47.11 -0.53
N ASP A 2 2.88 46.40 -1.58
CA ASP A 2 2.33 45.07 -1.82
C ASP A 2 2.72 44.19 -0.62
N PRO A 3 1.79 43.37 -0.08
CA PRO A 3 2.17 42.37 0.90
C PRO A 3 3.19 41.45 0.23
N VAL A 4 4.40 41.39 0.80
CA VAL A 4 5.42 40.41 0.43
C VAL A 4 4.72 39.05 0.43
N LYS A 5 4.60 38.40 -0.73
CA LYS A 5 4.18 37.00 -0.79
C LYS A 5 5.14 36.23 0.11
N LYS A 6 4.69 35.80 1.29
CA LYS A 6 5.45 34.86 2.12
C LYS A 6 5.79 33.66 1.22
N GLY A 7 7.08 33.29 1.19
CA GLY A 7 7.55 32.15 0.41
C GLY A 7 6.88 30.86 0.89
N SER A 8 6.82 29.88 0.01
CA SER A 8 6.48 28.50 0.39
C SER A 8 7.73 27.84 0.96
N HIS A 9 7.62 27.19 2.11
CA HIS A 9 8.69 26.54 2.84
C HIS A 9 8.48 25.02 2.88
N ARG A 10 9.59 24.28 2.83
CA ARG A 10 9.62 22.82 2.91
C ARG A 10 10.00 22.42 4.32
N ALA A 11 9.21 21.57 4.98
CA ALA A 11 9.56 21.04 6.29
C ALA A 11 9.32 19.53 6.38
N PHE A 12 9.99 18.89 7.33
CA PHE A 12 9.79 17.47 7.62
C PHE A 12 9.30 17.33 9.05
N ILE A 13 8.18 16.65 9.22
CA ILE A 13 7.54 16.45 10.52
C ILE A 13 7.55 14.97 10.84
N ALA A 14 8.12 14.60 12.00
CA ALA A 14 8.00 13.26 12.55
C ALA A 14 6.60 13.07 13.12
N LEU A 15 6.03 11.89 12.88
CA LEU A 15 4.70 11.48 13.32
C LEU A 15 4.88 10.33 14.31
N GLY A 16 4.33 10.43 15.51
CA GLY A 16 4.42 9.39 16.54
C GLY A 16 3.11 9.17 17.29
N SER A 17 2.71 7.92 17.50
CA SER A 17 1.55 7.58 18.36
C SER A 17 1.73 6.23 19.05
N ASN A 18 1.35 6.12 20.33
CA ASN A 18 1.39 4.86 21.08
C ASN A 18 0.16 4.61 21.96
N MET A 19 -0.96 5.29 21.69
CA MET A 19 -2.20 5.09 22.44
C MET A 19 -3.40 4.92 21.50
N GLY A 20 -4.29 3.98 21.82
CA GLY A 20 -5.53 3.76 21.05
C GLY A 20 -5.25 3.29 19.61
N ASP A 21 -6.07 3.75 18.67
CA ASP A 21 -5.84 3.52 17.24
C ASP A 21 -4.74 4.47 16.72
N ARG A 22 -3.50 4.00 16.83
CA ARG A 22 -2.29 4.77 16.51
C ARG A 22 -2.27 5.27 15.06
N VAL A 23 -2.77 4.46 14.12
CA VAL A 23 -2.79 4.81 12.70
C VAL A 23 -3.87 5.87 12.44
N GLU A 24 -5.07 5.69 13.01
CA GLU A 24 -6.14 6.68 12.89
C GLU A 24 -5.73 8.04 13.48
N MET A 25 -5.00 8.05 14.60
CA MET A 25 -4.46 9.30 15.17
C MET A 25 -3.47 10.00 14.23
N ILE A 26 -2.57 9.25 13.60
CA ILE A 26 -1.62 9.81 12.62
C ILE A 26 -2.35 10.34 11.39
N GLU A 27 -3.38 9.64 10.91
CA GLU A 27 -4.19 10.12 9.77
C GLU A 27 -4.96 11.39 10.10
N LYS A 28 -5.58 11.45 11.29
CA LYS A 28 -6.25 12.67 11.77
C LYS A 28 -5.26 13.83 11.86
N ALA A 29 -4.06 13.60 12.39
CA ALA A 29 -3.03 14.64 12.45
C ALA A 29 -2.65 15.18 11.07
N CYS A 30 -2.50 14.31 10.06
CA CYS A 30 -2.25 14.73 8.69
C CYS A 30 -3.40 15.57 8.11
N LEU A 31 -4.65 15.18 8.37
CA LEU A 31 -5.83 15.92 7.92
C LEU A 31 -5.95 17.29 8.61
N GLU A 32 -5.67 17.38 9.91
CA GLU A 32 -5.67 18.67 10.62
C GLU A 32 -4.51 19.57 10.16
N MET A 33 -3.33 19.01 9.83
CA MET A 33 -2.25 19.77 9.19
C MET A 33 -2.69 20.37 7.86
N ASP A 34 -3.32 19.59 6.98
CA ASP A 34 -3.83 20.08 5.70
C ASP A 34 -4.86 21.22 5.91
N ARG A 35 -5.74 21.11 6.92
CA ARG A 35 -6.71 22.17 7.30
C ARG A 35 -6.06 23.42 7.89
N ALA A 36 -4.91 23.27 8.53
CA ALA A 36 -4.13 24.37 9.10
C ALA A 36 -3.21 25.06 8.07
N ASN A 37 -3.36 24.77 6.77
CA ASN A 37 -2.47 25.23 5.69
C ASN A 37 -1.03 24.71 5.81
N ILE A 38 -0.85 23.52 6.38
CA ILE A 38 0.39 22.74 6.38
C ILE A 38 0.15 21.57 5.43
N LYS A 39 0.40 21.78 4.13
CA LYS A 39 0.05 20.82 3.08
C LYS A 39 0.99 19.62 3.14
N VAL A 40 0.46 18.44 3.42
CA VAL A 40 1.25 17.21 3.45
C VAL A 40 1.47 16.70 2.03
N LYS A 41 2.71 16.81 1.55
CA LYS A 41 3.12 16.51 0.17
C LYS A 41 3.32 15.02 -0.08
N ARG A 42 4.00 14.33 0.84
CA ARG A 42 4.22 12.88 0.80
C ARG A 42 4.62 12.35 2.18
N THR A 43 4.58 11.03 2.35
CA THR A 43 4.85 10.39 3.64
C THR A 43 5.78 9.20 3.48
N SER A 44 6.53 8.87 4.52
CA SER A 44 7.18 7.57 4.64
C SER A 44 6.15 6.44 4.80
N SER A 45 6.63 5.20 4.84
CA SER A 45 5.86 4.10 5.44
C SER A 45 5.70 4.34 6.95
N LEU A 46 4.75 3.65 7.57
CA LEU A 46 4.63 3.59 9.02
C LEU A 46 5.45 2.43 9.57
N PHE A 47 6.14 2.67 10.68
CA PHE A 47 6.98 1.69 11.36
C PHE A 47 6.55 1.53 12.82
N GLU A 48 6.23 0.30 13.19
CA GLU A 48 6.03 -0.09 14.58
C GLU A 48 7.39 -0.36 15.24
N THR A 49 7.66 0.31 16.36
CA THR A 49 8.93 0.25 17.10
C THR A 49 8.70 0.06 18.59
N ALA A 50 9.59 -0.67 19.26
CA ALA A 50 9.58 -0.75 20.72
C ALA A 50 9.82 0.63 21.37
N PRO A 51 9.25 0.92 22.56
CA PRO A 51 9.52 2.15 23.29
C PRO A 51 11.02 2.32 23.59
N MET A 52 11.59 3.49 23.29
CA MET A 52 13.04 3.74 23.50
C MET A 52 13.40 4.13 24.95
N TYR A 53 12.52 4.84 25.66
CA TYR A 53 12.86 5.45 26.96
C TYR A 53 12.10 4.85 28.15
N ILE A 54 10.81 4.55 27.98
CA ILE A 54 9.98 3.94 29.02
C ILE A 54 9.46 2.60 28.49
N LEU A 55 10.11 1.51 28.92
CA LEU A 55 9.92 0.18 28.33
C LEU A 55 8.55 -0.46 28.65
N ASN A 56 7.84 0.01 29.68
CA ASN A 56 6.51 -0.49 30.06
C ASN A 56 5.39 0.32 29.38
N GLN A 57 5.38 0.33 28.04
CA GLN A 57 4.35 1.00 27.22
C GLN A 57 4.10 0.22 25.93
N ASP A 58 2.96 0.50 25.29
CA ASP A 58 2.65 -0.05 23.98
C ASP A 58 3.68 0.43 22.93
N PRO A 59 3.96 -0.37 21.88
CA PRO A 59 4.85 0.04 20.80
C PRO A 59 4.39 1.34 20.14
N PHE A 60 5.36 2.13 19.70
CA PHE A 60 5.11 3.36 18.95
C PHE A 60 4.89 3.03 17.47
N MET A 61 3.92 3.70 16.87
CA MET A 61 3.82 3.85 15.42
C MET A 61 4.53 5.14 15.03
N ASN A 62 5.52 5.06 14.15
CA ASN A 62 6.32 6.20 13.69
C ASN A 62 6.27 6.36 12.17
N GLY A 63 6.32 7.61 11.72
CA GLY A 63 6.49 7.97 10.32
C GLY A 63 7.07 9.37 10.18
N VAL A 64 7.33 9.80 8.95
CA VAL A 64 7.71 11.17 8.62
C VAL A 64 6.85 11.64 7.46
N CYS A 65 6.42 12.89 7.49
CA CYS A 65 5.85 13.54 6.32
C CYS A 65 6.67 14.75 5.88
N GLU A 66 6.74 14.94 4.57
CA GLU A 66 7.19 16.17 3.95
C GLU A 66 5.99 17.09 3.79
N VAL A 67 6.13 18.33 4.26
CA VAL A 67 5.06 19.32 4.24
C VAL A 67 5.51 20.61 3.56
N GLU A 68 4.53 21.30 3.00
CA GLU A 68 4.66 22.63 2.42
C GLU A 68 3.83 23.64 3.24
N THR A 69 4.42 24.77 3.63
CA THR A 69 3.73 25.80 4.44
C THR A 69 4.26 27.20 4.16
N THR A 70 3.48 28.24 4.47
CA THR A 70 3.93 29.65 4.46
C THR A 70 4.25 30.17 5.87
N MET A 71 4.19 29.31 6.88
CA MET A 71 4.43 29.65 8.29
C MET A 71 5.92 29.61 8.61
N GLU A 72 6.43 30.60 9.34
CA GLU A 72 7.80 30.57 9.88
C GLU A 72 7.99 29.44 10.92
N PRO A 73 9.22 29.01 11.25
CA PRO A 73 9.46 27.84 12.11
C PRO A 73 8.71 27.84 13.45
N LEU A 74 8.62 28.99 14.13
CA LEU A 74 7.87 29.10 15.40
C LEU A 74 6.34 29.12 15.18
N GLU A 75 5.87 29.71 14.09
CA GLU A 75 4.44 29.68 13.70
C GLU A 75 4.02 28.23 13.40
N LEU A 76 4.87 27.48 12.69
CA LEU A 76 4.66 26.06 12.40
C LEU A 76 4.65 25.22 13.69
N LEU A 77 5.58 25.48 14.62
CA LEU A 77 5.60 24.80 15.92
C LEU A 77 4.31 25.05 16.71
N ASP A 78 3.85 26.30 16.77
CA ASP A 78 2.62 26.66 17.47
C ASP A 78 1.42 25.93 16.84
N ALA A 79 1.35 25.86 15.51
CA ALA A 79 0.27 25.19 14.80
C ALA A 79 0.23 23.67 15.06
N ILE A 80 1.37 22.97 14.98
CA ILE A 80 1.39 21.52 15.24
C ILE A 80 1.12 21.20 16.71
N GLN A 81 1.56 22.05 17.65
CA GLN A 81 1.25 21.89 19.08
C GLN A 81 -0.24 22.07 19.36
N SER A 82 -0.89 23.02 18.68
CA SER A 82 -2.35 23.16 18.74
C SER A 82 -3.07 21.91 18.25
N ILE A 83 -2.65 21.33 17.12
CA ILE A 83 -3.21 20.09 16.58
C ILE A 83 -3.09 18.94 17.59
N GLU A 84 -1.92 18.76 18.22
CA GLU A 84 -1.75 17.72 19.22
C GLU A 84 -2.69 17.89 20.42
N ILE A 85 -2.86 19.11 20.92
CA ILE A 85 -3.76 19.42 22.04
C ILE A 85 -5.21 19.09 21.66
N GLU A 86 -5.64 19.49 20.46
CA GLU A 86 -6.98 19.23 19.93
C GLU A 86 -7.26 17.73 19.76
N LEU A 87 -6.25 16.96 19.32
CA LEU A 87 -6.29 15.50 19.23
C LEU A 87 -6.06 14.79 20.58
N GLY A 88 -6.16 15.53 21.69
CA GLY A 88 -6.25 14.97 23.04
C GLY A 88 -4.91 14.70 23.72
N ARG A 89 -3.81 15.32 23.29
CA ARG A 89 -2.52 15.24 23.98
C ARG A 89 -2.65 15.75 25.43
N LYS A 90 -2.60 14.84 26.39
CA LYS A 90 -2.50 15.16 27.83
C LYS A 90 -1.05 15.03 28.28
N LYS A 91 -0.37 16.14 28.49
CA LYS A 91 1.02 16.19 28.97
C LYS A 91 1.09 15.79 30.45
N LEU A 92 0.97 14.50 30.75
CA LEU A 92 0.98 13.97 32.12
C LEU A 92 2.41 13.62 32.60
N ILE A 93 3.27 13.12 31.70
CA ILE A 93 4.66 12.73 32.00
C ILE A 93 5.54 13.05 30.76
N ASP A 94 6.74 13.61 30.97
CA ASP A 94 7.70 13.80 29.88
C ASP A 94 8.14 12.43 29.31
N LYS A 95 8.14 12.31 27.97
CA LYS A 95 8.36 11.04 27.24
C LYS A 95 7.41 9.88 27.60
N GLY A 96 6.25 10.17 28.21
CA GLY A 96 5.19 9.20 28.51
C GLY A 96 4.30 8.85 27.30
N PRO A 97 3.25 8.02 27.49
CA PRO A 97 2.29 7.68 26.44
C PRO A 97 1.57 8.91 25.89
N ARG A 98 1.37 8.98 24.56
CA ARG A 98 0.74 10.10 23.86
C ARG A 98 -0.17 9.57 22.75
N SER A 99 -1.32 10.23 22.57
CA SER A 99 -2.22 9.97 21.44
C SER A 99 -1.59 10.36 20.11
N ILE A 100 -0.84 11.47 20.07
CA ILE A 100 -0.05 11.92 18.93
C ILE A 100 1.13 12.79 19.42
N ASP A 101 2.26 12.71 18.71
CA ASP A 101 3.46 13.54 18.85
C ASP A 101 3.90 14.00 17.46
N LEU A 102 4.08 15.32 17.28
CA LEU A 102 4.49 15.96 16.03
C LEU A 102 5.77 16.78 16.28
N ASP A 103 6.89 16.37 15.69
CA ASP A 103 8.18 17.05 15.85
C ASP A 103 8.70 17.59 14.53
N ILE A 104 9.04 18.88 14.47
CA ILE A 104 9.73 19.47 13.30
C ILE A 104 11.18 18.94 13.28
N LEU A 105 11.51 18.16 12.26
CA LEU A 105 12.84 17.60 12.06
C LEU A 105 13.75 18.57 11.29
N LEU A 106 13.24 19.11 10.19
CA LEU A 106 13.96 19.93 9.22
C LEU A 106 13.03 21.04 8.70
N TYR A 107 13.62 22.16 8.31
CA TYR A 107 12.92 23.32 7.77
C TYR A 107 13.84 24.03 6.77
N ASP A 108 13.49 23.97 5.49
CA ASP A 108 14.36 24.28 4.35
C ASP A 108 15.78 23.71 4.58
N ASP A 109 16.81 24.49 4.27
CA ASP A 109 18.22 24.20 4.61
C ASP A 109 18.68 24.98 5.86
N GLN A 110 17.74 25.41 6.72
CA GLN A 110 18.03 26.32 7.82
C GLN A 110 18.61 25.61 9.06
N VAL A 111 19.53 26.30 9.73
CA VAL A 111 19.90 26.02 11.12
C VAL A 111 19.25 27.09 11.99
N PHE A 112 18.29 26.68 12.80
CA PHE A 112 17.51 27.54 13.68
C PHE A 112 17.67 27.06 15.13
N SER A 113 18.04 27.97 16.04
CA SER A 113 18.15 27.67 17.47
C SER A 113 17.36 28.68 18.29
N HIS A 114 16.44 28.17 19.09
CA HIS A 114 15.56 28.91 19.97
C HIS A 114 15.27 28.06 21.22
N GLU A 115 14.91 28.69 22.34
CA GLU A 115 14.59 28.00 23.60
C GLU A 115 13.47 26.95 23.46
N ARG A 116 12.57 27.14 22.49
CA ARG A 116 11.42 26.27 22.20
C ARG A 116 11.65 25.29 21.05
N LEU A 117 12.59 25.57 20.15
CA LEU A 117 12.75 24.86 18.87
C LEU A 117 14.20 24.87 18.42
N ASN A 118 14.71 23.71 18.02
CA ASN A 118 15.96 23.60 17.29
C ASN A 118 15.71 22.86 15.98
N VAL A 119 16.17 23.43 14.87
CA VAL A 119 16.15 22.83 13.54
C VAL A 119 17.57 22.82 13.00
N PRO A 120 18.12 21.68 12.56
CA PRO A 120 17.55 20.34 12.63
C PRO A 120 17.25 19.88 14.07
N HIS A 121 16.30 18.96 14.24
CA HIS A 121 15.95 18.42 15.55
C HIS A 121 17.17 17.74 16.20
N MET A 122 17.55 18.16 17.42
CA MET A 122 18.83 17.83 18.05
C MET A 122 19.18 16.33 18.08
N LEU A 123 18.18 15.47 18.31
CA LEU A 123 18.38 14.02 18.47
C LEU A 123 18.05 13.23 17.20
N MET A 124 17.76 13.88 16.07
CA MET A 124 17.26 13.16 14.89
C MET A 124 18.28 12.16 14.34
N LEU A 125 19.57 12.51 14.38
CA LEU A 125 20.64 11.67 13.82
C LEU A 125 21.01 10.47 14.70
N GLU A 126 20.47 10.39 15.92
CA GLU A 126 20.71 9.32 16.89
C GLU A 126 19.54 8.32 16.95
N ARG A 127 18.44 8.58 16.23
CA ARG A 127 17.17 7.85 16.36
C ARG A 127 16.83 7.09 15.10
N ASP A 128 16.89 5.75 15.16
CA ASP A 128 16.48 4.86 14.06
C ASP A 128 15.05 5.16 13.60
N PHE A 129 14.11 5.28 14.53
CA PHE A 129 12.69 5.53 14.22
C PHE A 129 12.41 6.90 13.59
N VAL A 130 13.41 7.79 13.56
CA VAL A 130 13.37 9.07 12.82
C VAL A 130 14.09 8.94 11.47
N LEU A 131 15.32 8.42 11.48
CA LEU A 131 16.12 8.32 10.26
C LEU A 131 15.56 7.30 9.26
N ARG A 132 15.01 6.17 9.73
CA ARG A 132 14.44 5.12 8.87
C ARG A 132 13.32 5.67 7.97
N PRO A 133 12.25 6.29 8.51
CA PRO A 133 11.24 6.91 7.65
C PRO A 133 11.77 8.10 6.86
N LEU A 134 12.66 8.93 7.42
CA LEU A 134 13.23 10.08 6.70
C LEU A 134 14.05 9.65 5.48
N CYS A 135 14.82 8.56 5.59
CA CYS A 135 15.60 8.01 4.49
C CYS A 135 14.74 7.41 3.35
N GLN A 136 13.45 7.16 3.56
CA GLN A 136 12.55 6.84 2.43
C GLN A 136 12.21 8.08 1.59
N LEU A 137 12.38 9.29 2.14
CA LEU A 137 12.01 10.54 1.47
C LEU A 137 13.22 11.26 0.89
N ILE A 138 14.33 11.29 1.64
CA ILE A 138 15.52 12.09 1.32
C ILE A 138 16.85 11.38 1.65
N PRO A 139 17.07 10.11 1.22
CA PRO A 139 18.23 9.31 1.65
C PRO A 139 19.58 9.98 1.31
N HIS A 140 19.64 10.67 0.17
CA HIS A 140 20.87 11.25 -0.38
C HIS A 140 21.09 12.72 -0.04
N GLU A 141 20.11 13.37 0.62
CA GLU A 141 20.30 14.72 1.14
C GLU A 141 21.22 14.71 2.38
N LYS A 142 21.78 15.87 2.71
CA LYS A 142 22.74 16.02 3.83
C LYS A 142 22.14 16.87 4.93
N PRO A 143 22.31 16.50 6.21
CA PRO A 143 21.96 17.39 7.30
C PRO A 143 22.72 18.73 7.19
N PRO A 144 22.11 19.88 7.52
CA PRO A 144 22.80 21.15 7.59
C PRO A 144 24.07 21.07 8.45
N GLY A 145 25.21 21.48 7.88
CA GLY A 145 26.52 21.44 8.54
C GLY A 145 27.24 20.09 8.50
N HIS A 146 26.66 19.05 7.89
CA HIS A 146 27.26 17.72 7.78
C HIS A 146 27.77 17.44 6.35
N THR A 147 28.81 16.61 6.23
CA THR A 147 29.39 16.21 4.92
C THR A 147 28.80 14.92 4.37
N THR A 148 28.21 14.09 5.23
CA THR A 148 27.61 12.78 4.96
C THR A 148 26.09 12.88 4.78
N THR A 149 25.49 11.92 4.07
CA THR A 149 24.04 11.88 3.78
C THR A 149 23.22 11.33 4.94
N TYR A 150 21.91 11.55 4.95
CA TYR A 150 21.00 10.90 5.91
C TYR A 150 21.12 9.37 5.89
N LEU A 151 21.23 8.77 4.70
CA LEU A 151 21.46 7.33 4.55
C LEU A 151 22.79 6.89 5.20
N SER A 152 23.84 7.69 5.08
CA SER A 152 25.12 7.41 5.74
C SER A 152 25.00 7.43 7.26
N HIS A 153 24.27 8.40 7.80
CA HIS A 153 23.97 8.47 9.24
C HIS A 153 23.12 7.28 9.69
N PHE A 154 22.08 6.94 8.94
CA PHE A 154 21.21 5.79 9.22
C PHE A 154 22.02 4.48 9.27
N ASN A 155 22.88 4.24 8.28
CA ASN A 155 23.73 3.04 8.22
C ASN A 155 24.81 3.00 9.33
N SER A 156 25.10 4.14 9.97
CA SER A 156 26.05 4.21 11.10
C SER A 156 25.39 3.90 12.45
N LEU A 157 24.06 3.89 12.53
CA LEU A 157 23.34 3.55 13.76
C LEU A 157 23.49 2.06 14.09
N PRO A 158 23.51 1.69 15.38
CA PRO A 158 23.40 0.28 15.76
C PRO A 158 22.07 -0.30 15.25
N PRO A 159 22.04 -1.56 14.79
CA PRO A 159 20.80 -2.20 14.39
C PRO A 159 19.77 -2.15 15.53
N PRO A 160 18.53 -1.72 15.25
CA PRO A 160 17.50 -1.67 16.28
C PRO A 160 17.14 -3.08 16.74
N SER A 161 16.86 -3.23 18.03
CA SER A 161 16.38 -4.48 18.62
C SER A 161 15.19 -4.17 19.54
N PRO A 162 13.97 -4.65 19.21
CA PRO A 162 13.61 -5.41 18.02
C PRO A 162 13.66 -4.57 16.72
N VAL A 163 13.72 -5.25 15.57
CA VAL A 163 13.69 -4.61 14.25
C VAL A 163 12.31 -3.98 14.01
N PRO A 164 12.24 -2.71 13.56
CA PRO A 164 10.98 -2.06 13.22
C PRO A 164 10.19 -2.80 12.16
N ILE A 165 8.87 -2.87 12.37
CA ILE A 165 7.95 -3.57 11.48
C ILE A 165 7.14 -2.56 10.69
N THR A 166 7.12 -2.67 9.37
CA THR A 166 6.28 -1.82 8.51
C THR A 166 4.81 -2.11 8.75
N THR A 167 3.93 -1.12 8.61
CA THR A 167 2.49 -1.30 8.82
C THR A 167 1.71 -0.64 7.69
N THR A 168 0.91 -1.44 6.97
CA THR A 168 -0.08 -0.98 5.99
C THR A 168 -1.48 -1.26 6.52
N PRO A 169 -2.22 -0.27 7.05
CA PRO A 169 -3.61 -0.46 7.47
C PRO A 169 -4.50 -0.88 6.30
N ILE A 170 -5.50 -1.72 6.56
CA ILE A 170 -6.51 -2.11 5.56
C ILE A 170 -7.89 -1.64 5.99
N SER A 171 -8.40 -2.16 7.11
CA SER A 171 -9.66 -1.71 7.71
C SER A 171 -9.67 -1.99 9.22
N PRO A 172 -10.62 -1.41 9.99
CA PRO A 172 -10.72 -1.69 11.42
C PRO A 172 -11.02 -3.17 11.77
N THR A 173 -11.56 -3.95 10.83
CA THR A 173 -11.92 -5.36 11.04
C THR A 173 -10.94 -6.34 10.39
N PHE A 174 -9.93 -5.84 9.68
CA PHE A 174 -8.91 -6.65 9.01
C PHE A 174 -7.51 -6.24 9.49
N PRO A 175 -6.64 -7.20 9.88
CA PRO A 175 -5.32 -6.87 10.41
C PRO A 175 -4.47 -6.12 9.37
N PRO A 176 -3.61 -5.18 9.81
CA PRO A 176 -2.69 -4.51 8.89
C PRO A 176 -1.67 -5.49 8.29
N PHE A 177 -1.10 -5.14 7.13
CA PHE A 177 0.04 -5.88 6.59
C PHE A 177 1.34 -5.42 7.23
N HIS A 178 2.12 -6.41 7.64
CA HIS A 178 3.44 -6.24 8.23
C HIS A 178 4.53 -6.74 7.29
N SER A 179 4.73 -6.07 6.15
CA SER A 179 5.53 -6.56 5.01
C SER A 179 7.01 -6.87 5.33
N THR A 180 7.58 -6.28 6.39
CA THR A 180 8.94 -6.60 6.86
C THR A 180 9.02 -7.66 7.95
N LEU A 181 7.89 -8.09 8.52
CA LEU A 181 7.90 -9.14 9.53
C LEU A 181 8.29 -10.48 8.85
N PRO A 182 9.38 -11.15 9.26
CA PRO A 182 9.84 -12.38 8.61
C PRO A 182 8.79 -13.50 8.63
N THR A 183 8.02 -13.59 9.72
CA THR A 183 7.01 -14.63 9.99
C THR A 183 5.58 -14.27 9.56
N ARG A 184 5.39 -13.14 8.86
CA ARG A 184 4.06 -12.69 8.42
C ARG A 184 3.36 -13.76 7.56
N PRO A 185 2.03 -13.94 7.59
CA PRO A 185 1.36 -14.91 6.71
C PRO A 185 1.17 -14.38 5.28
N THR A 186 1.17 -15.25 4.26
CA THR A 186 0.75 -14.87 2.90
C THR A 186 -0.78 -14.75 2.86
N HIS A 187 -1.31 -13.64 2.40
CA HIS A 187 -2.75 -13.46 2.26
C HIS A 187 -3.26 -14.06 0.95
N ILE A 188 -4.38 -14.79 1.04
CA ILE A 188 -5.06 -15.33 -0.13
C ILE A 188 -6.15 -14.36 -0.56
N MET A 189 -6.02 -13.83 -1.77
CA MET A 189 -7.02 -12.99 -2.41
C MET A 189 -7.80 -13.81 -3.42
N ALA A 190 -9.06 -14.10 -3.12
CA ALA A 190 -9.96 -14.85 -3.98
C ALA A 190 -10.54 -13.95 -5.06
N ILE A 191 -10.45 -14.39 -6.32
CA ILE A 191 -11.03 -13.67 -7.47
C ILE A 191 -12.52 -13.95 -7.54
N LEU A 192 -13.34 -12.90 -7.55
CA LEU A 192 -14.78 -12.96 -7.72
C LEU A 192 -15.22 -12.08 -8.90
N ASN A 193 -15.31 -12.70 -10.08
CA ASN A 193 -15.75 -12.01 -11.29
C ASN A 193 -17.29 -12.00 -11.37
N LEU A 194 -17.91 -10.83 -11.28
CA LEU A 194 -19.35 -10.62 -11.46
C LEU A 194 -19.67 -10.29 -12.92
N THR A 195 -19.17 -11.10 -13.84
CA THR A 195 -19.40 -10.94 -15.29
C THR A 195 -20.22 -12.12 -15.81
N PRO A 196 -21.18 -11.87 -16.73
CA PRO A 196 -21.95 -12.96 -17.36
C PRO A 196 -21.06 -13.97 -18.10
N ASP A 197 -19.90 -13.51 -18.61
CA ASP A 197 -19.03 -14.25 -19.54
C ASP A 197 -17.72 -14.74 -18.91
N SER A 198 -17.65 -15.02 -17.61
CA SER A 198 -16.39 -15.46 -16.98
C SER A 198 -15.96 -16.86 -17.47
N PHE A 199 -15.21 -16.91 -18.58
CA PHE A 199 -14.70 -18.12 -19.25
C PHE A 199 -13.82 -19.03 -18.36
N SER A 200 -13.39 -18.57 -17.18
CA SER A 200 -12.64 -19.39 -16.21
C SER A 200 -13.49 -19.89 -15.04
N ASP A 201 -14.57 -19.18 -14.71
CA ASP A 201 -15.43 -19.46 -13.56
C ASP A 201 -16.85 -19.85 -14.02
N GLY A 202 -17.02 -20.16 -15.31
CA GLY A 202 -18.23 -20.75 -15.87
C GLY A 202 -19.49 -19.88 -15.86
N GLY A 203 -19.39 -18.55 -15.69
CA GLY A 203 -20.57 -17.68 -15.59
C GLY A 203 -21.43 -17.94 -14.33
N LEU A 204 -20.83 -18.55 -13.28
CA LEU A 204 -21.53 -19.02 -12.09
C LEU A 204 -22.06 -17.91 -11.16
N HIS A 205 -21.57 -16.67 -11.30
CA HIS A 205 -21.87 -15.58 -10.37
C HIS A 205 -22.67 -14.48 -11.07
N SER A 206 -24.00 -14.60 -11.02
CA SER A 206 -24.88 -13.51 -11.42
C SER A 206 -24.84 -12.40 -10.36
N PRO A 207 -24.73 -11.11 -10.74
CA PRO A 207 -24.79 -10.00 -9.80
C PRO A 207 -26.14 -9.89 -9.08
N THR A 208 -27.16 -10.62 -9.54
CA THR A 208 -28.51 -10.63 -8.94
C THR A 208 -28.82 -11.88 -8.11
N ASP A 209 -27.95 -12.90 -8.11
CA ASP A 209 -28.15 -14.11 -7.31
C ASP A 209 -27.35 -14.04 -6.01
N PHE A 210 -27.94 -13.39 -5.01
CA PHE A 210 -27.33 -13.24 -3.69
C PHE A 210 -27.17 -14.56 -2.93
N SER A 211 -27.97 -15.59 -3.24
CA SER A 211 -27.81 -16.90 -2.61
C SER A 211 -26.54 -17.58 -3.10
N ALA A 212 -26.34 -17.61 -4.43
CA ALA A 212 -25.13 -18.15 -5.03
C ALA A 212 -23.89 -17.34 -4.62
N LEU A 213 -24.00 -16.02 -4.55
CA LEU A 213 -22.95 -15.13 -4.05
C LEU A 213 -22.58 -15.49 -2.60
N THR A 214 -23.56 -15.63 -1.71
CA THR A 214 -23.33 -16.02 -0.31
C THR A 214 -22.59 -17.35 -0.22
N THR A 215 -23.06 -18.38 -0.92
CA THR A 215 -22.41 -19.69 -0.92
C THR A 215 -20.96 -19.62 -1.42
N THR A 216 -20.71 -18.85 -2.48
CA THR A 216 -19.37 -18.67 -3.06
C THR A 216 -18.43 -18.00 -2.06
N VAL A 217 -18.87 -16.91 -1.44
CA VAL A 217 -18.09 -16.16 -0.46
C VAL A 217 -17.80 -17.01 0.78
N GLN A 218 -18.79 -17.72 1.30
CA GLN A 218 -18.60 -18.66 2.40
C GLN A 218 -17.60 -19.76 2.04
N GLN A 219 -17.65 -20.27 0.81
CA GLN A 219 -16.68 -21.27 0.32
C GLN A 219 -15.27 -20.69 0.22
N PHE A 220 -15.09 -19.46 -0.28
CA PHE A 220 -13.79 -18.79 -0.31
C PHE A 220 -13.21 -18.65 1.10
N ILE A 221 -14.01 -18.18 2.05
CA ILE A 221 -13.60 -17.99 3.44
C ILE A 221 -13.23 -19.34 4.08
N ALA A 222 -14.08 -20.35 3.92
CA ALA A 222 -13.81 -21.70 4.41
C ALA A 222 -12.58 -22.35 3.75
N SER A 223 -12.21 -21.90 2.55
CA SER A 223 -11.03 -22.34 1.82
C SER A 223 -9.77 -21.55 2.18
N GLY A 224 -9.86 -20.55 3.07
CA GLY A 224 -8.74 -19.78 3.58
C GLY A 224 -8.49 -18.44 2.88
N ALA A 225 -9.44 -17.93 2.08
CA ALA A 225 -9.39 -16.57 1.57
C ALA A 225 -9.44 -15.57 2.73
N THR A 226 -8.54 -14.59 2.71
CA THR A 226 -8.55 -13.46 3.65
C THR A 226 -9.00 -12.17 2.96
N ILE A 227 -8.93 -12.13 1.64
CA ILE A 227 -9.35 -11.00 0.80
C ILE A 227 -10.25 -11.54 -0.31
N ILE A 228 -11.32 -10.83 -0.64
CA ILE A 228 -12.17 -11.13 -1.80
C ILE A 228 -12.09 -9.94 -2.74
N ASP A 229 -11.63 -10.19 -3.97
CA ASP A 229 -11.45 -9.18 -4.99
C ASP A 229 -12.55 -9.26 -6.04
N ILE A 230 -13.37 -8.23 -6.09
CA ILE A 230 -14.62 -8.18 -6.84
C ILE A 230 -14.38 -7.41 -8.13
N GLY A 231 -14.59 -8.04 -9.28
CA GLY A 231 -14.47 -7.41 -10.59
C GLY A 231 -15.81 -7.38 -11.34
N GLY A 232 -16.24 -6.19 -11.77
CA GLY A 232 -17.45 -6.01 -12.60
C GLY A 232 -17.18 -5.98 -14.11
N GLU A 233 -15.92 -5.75 -14.48
CA GLU A 233 -15.43 -5.65 -15.86
C GLU A 233 -14.24 -6.59 -16.09
N SER A 234 -14.14 -7.18 -17.29
CA SER A 234 -13.01 -8.05 -17.63
C SER A 234 -11.85 -7.23 -18.20
N THR A 235 -10.68 -7.29 -17.55
CA THR A 235 -9.43 -6.67 -18.01
C THR A 235 -8.61 -7.55 -18.97
N ARG A 236 -9.22 -8.61 -19.53
CA ARG A 236 -8.55 -9.54 -20.44
C ARG A 236 -8.40 -8.92 -21.84
N PRO A 237 -7.29 -9.20 -22.57
CA PRO A 237 -7.16 -8.75 -23.96
C PRO A 237 -8.35 -9.18 -24.83
N GLY A 238 -8.97 -8.22 -25.53
CA GLY A 238 -10.10 -8.47 -26.43
C GLY A 238 -11.46 -8.65 -25.76
N SER A 239 -11.60 -8.36 -24.46
CA SER A 239 -12.92 -8.26 -23.83
C SER A 239 -13.67 -7.03 -24.37
N VAL A 240 -15.00 -7.11 -24.42
CA VAL A 240 -15.84 -5.95 -24.73
C VAL A 240 -15.98 -5.13 -23.44
N PRO A 241 -15.55 -3.85 -23.40
CA PRO A 241 -15.74 -3.01 -22.23
C PRO A 241 -17.22 -2.88 -21.89
N VAL A 242 -17.54 -2.98 -20.61
CA VAL A 242 -18.88 -2.60 -20.12
C VAL A 242 -18.89 -1.12 -19.78
N GLY A 243 -20.05 -0.48 -19.87
CA GLY A 243 -20.18 0.90 -19.42
C GLY A 243 -20.04 0.99 -17.89
N GLU A 244 -19.57 2.13 -17.40
CA GLU A 244 -19.42 2.41 -15.96
C GLU A 244 -20.71 2.11 -15.16
N GLU A 245 -21.88 2.48 -15.68
CA GLU A 245 -23.17 2.21 -15.04
C GLU A 245 -23.47 0.71 -14.89
N GLU A 246 -23.02 -0.11 -15.83
CA GLU A 246 -23.18 -1.56 -15.76
C GLU A 246 -22.21 -2.18 -14.77
N GLU A 247 -20.97 -1.70 -14.71
CA GLU A 247 -20.00 -2.10 -13.69
C GLU A 247 -20.51 -1.78 -12.28
N LEU A 248 -21.03 -0.56 -12.05
CA LEU A 248 -21.66 -0.15 -10.80
C LEU A 248 -22.82 -1.07 -10.41
N ARG A 249 -23.71 -1.41 -11.34
CA ARG A 249 -24.85 -2.31 -11.10
C ARG A 249 -24.41 -3.70 -10.68
N ARG A 250 -23.24 -4.16 -11.13
CA ARG A 250 -22.70 -5.47 -10.77
C ARG A 250 -22.07 -5.47 -9.38
N VAL A 251 -21.17 -4.52 -9.13
CA VAL A 251 -20.29 -4.60 -7.95
C VAL A 251 -20.92 -4.02 -6.69
N ILE A 252 -21.68 -2.92 -6.79
CA ILE A 252 -22.18 -2.21 -5.60
C ILE A 252 -23.16 -3.05 -4.78
N PRO A 253 -24.18 -3.71 -5.37
CA PRO A 253 -25.10 -4.55 -4.60
C PRO A 253 -24.38 -5.76 -3.98
N ALA A 254 -23.41 -6.35 -4.69
CA ALA A 254 -22.64 -7.48 -4.21
C ALA A 254 -21.78 -7.11 -3.00
N ILE A 255 -21.04 -5.99 -3.06
CA ILE A 255 -20.23 -5.50 -1.94
C ILE A 255 -21.11 -5.27 -0.70
N LYS A 256 -22.26 -4.58 -0.86
CA LYS A 256 -23.20 -4.34 0.23
C LYS A 256 -23.67 -5.65 0.84
N HIS A 257 -24.13 -6.59 0.00
CA HIS A 257 -24.62 -7.89 0.45
C HIS A 257 -23.56 -8.67 1.22
N ILE A 258 -22.31 -8.73 0.70
CA ILE A 258 -21.20 -9.40 1.39
C ILE A 258 -20.97 -8.78 2.77
N ARG A 259 -20.94 -7.44 2.85
CA ARG A 259 -20.65 -6.76 4.11
C ARG A 259 -21.78 -6.84 5.14
N THR A 260 -23.04 -6.82 4.71
CA THR A 260 -24.19 -6.72 5.63
C THR A 260 -24.89 -8.05 5.91
N SER A 261 -24.72 -9.04 5.03
CA SER A 261 -25.56 -10.25 5.03
C SER A 261 -24.78 -11.55 5.15
N ILE A 262 -23.44 -11.51 5.16
CA ILE A 262 -22.57 -12.68 5.34
C ILE A 262 -21.70 -12.46 6.59
N PRO A 263 -22.12 -12.95 7.78
CA PRO A 263 -21.38 -12.75 9.02
C PRO A 263 -19.93 -13.23 8.98
N GLU A 264 -19.65 -14.32 8.25
CA GLU A 264 -18.31 -14.88 8.08
C GLU A 264 -17.35 -13.89 7.38
N ALA A 265 -17.88 -12.93 6.62
CA ALA A 265 -17.10 -11.91 5.92
C ALA A 265 -16.72 -10.69 6.79
N THR A 266 -17.06 -10.69 8.09
CA THR A 266 -16.80 -9.55 9.00
C THR A 266 -15.32 -9.17 9.04
N ASN A 267 -14.43 -10.17 9.12
CA ASN A 267 -12.98 -9.99 9.21
C ASN A 267 -12.27 -10.29 7.87
N ILE A 268 -13.00 -10.18 6.77
CA ILE A 268 -12.48 -10.38 5.40
C ILE A 268 -12.38 -9.02 4.73
N ALA A 269 -11.22 -8.74 4.14
CA ALA A 269 -11.06 -7.52 3.36
C ALA A 269 -11.79 -7.67 2.03
N ILE A 270 -12.50 -6.62 1.61
CA ILE A 270 -13.13 -6.56 0.29
C ILE A 270 -12.29 -5.64 -0.59
N SER A 271 -11.80 -6.16 -1.70
CA SER A 271 -11.10 -5.41 -2.75
C SER A 271 -12.03 -5.19 -3.95
N ILE A 272 -11.96 -4.01 -4.57
CA ILE A 272 -12.66 -3.70 -5.83
C ILE A 272 -11.62 -3.64 -6.97
N ASP A 273 -11.73 -4.54 -7.95
CA ASP A 273 -10.92 -4.56 -9.18
C ASP A 273 -11.58 -3.62 -10.20
N THR A 274 -11.11 -2.36 -10.24
CA THR A 274 -11.62 -1.34 -11.15
C THR A 274 -10.55 -0.30 -11.46
N TYR A 275 -10.58 0.21 -12.70
CA TYR A 275 -9.77 1.34 -13.14
C TYR A 275 -10.59 2.63 -13.25
N ARG A 276 -11.87 2.65 -12.81
CA ARG A 276 -12.77 3.81 -12.87
C ARG A 276 -12.93 4.46 -11.50
N ALA A 277 -12.65 5.76 -11.41
CA ALA A 277 -12.68 6.52 -10.17
C ALA A 277 -14.05 6.47 -9.49
N ARG A 278 -15.14 6.65 -10.25
CA ARG A 278 -16.49 6.63 -9.69
C ARG A 278 -16.89 5.25 -9.15
N VAL A 279 -16.46 4.16 -9.81
CA VAL A 279 -16.72 2.80 -9.32
C VAL A 279 -15.95 2.56 -8.03
N ALA A 280 -14.69 2.97 -7.95
CA ALA A 280 -13.89 2.88 -6.74
C ALA A 280 -14.53 3.65 -5.57
N GLU A 281 -14.95 4.89 -5.79
CA GLU A 281 -15.58 5.72 -4.76
C GLU A 281 -16.87 5.08 -4.20
N GLU A 282 -17.75 4.65 -5.09
CA GLU A 282 -19.02 4.02 -4.70
C GLU A 282 -18.81 2.65 -4.05
N ALA A 283 -17.81 1.88 -4.49
CA ALA A 283 -17.44 0.61 -3.87
C ALA A 283 -16.92 0.82 -2.43
N CYS A 284 -16.09 1.83 -2.19
CA CYS A 284 -15.64 2.19 -0.85
C CYS A 284 -16.81 2.60 0.05
N LYS A 285 -17.76 3.41 -0.45
CA LYS A 285 -19.01 3.75 0.28
C LYS A 285 -19.86 2.51 0.58
N ALA A 286 -19.84 1.51 -0.29
CA ALA A 286 -20.55 0.24 -0.11
C ALA A 286 -19.88 -0.70 0.91
N GLY A 287 -18.61 -0.48 1.27
CA GLY A 287 -17.88 -1.28 2.26
C GLY A 287 -16.64 -1.99 1.73
N ALA A 288 -16.11 -1.61 0.57
CA ALA A 288 -14.79 -2.03 0.12
C ALA A 288 -13.66 -1.38 0.97
N ASP A 289 -12.60 -2.15 1.19
CA ASP A 289 -11.44 -1.79 2.00
C ASP A 289 -10.21 -1.46 1.15
N ILE A 290 -10.11 -2.07 -0.03
CA ILE A 290 -8.97 -1.94 -0.94
C ILE A 290 -9.47 -1.59 -2.34
N ILE A 291 -8.81 -0.65 -3.00
CA ILE A 291 -9.00 -0.36 -4.43
C ILE A 291 -7.87 -1.04 -5.20
N ASN A 292 -8.20 -1.99 -6.08
CA ASN A 292 -7.23 -2.69 -6.92
C ASN A 292 -7.28 -2.11 -8.34
N ASP A 293 -6.34 -1.22 -8.65
CA ASP A 293 -6.28 -0.55 -9.95
C ASP A 293 -5.12 -1.10 -10.79
N VAL A 294 -5.50 -1.88 -11.79
CA VAL A 294 -4.58 -2.47 -12.77
C VAL A 294 -3.77 -1.42 -13.55
N SER A 295 -4.25 -0.17 -13.62
CA SER A 295 -3.61 0.91 -14.35
C SER A 295 -2.77 1.84 -13.49
N ALA A 296 -2.79 1.66 -12.16
CA ALA A 296 -2.19 2.57 -11.20
C ALA A 296 -2.54 4.06 -11.47
N GLY A 297 -3.77 4.35 -11.89
CA GLY A 297 -4.29 5.68 -12.19
C GLY A 297 -4.03 6.19 -13.62
N LEU A 298 -3.59 5.32 -14.54
CA LEU A 298 -3.31 5.73 -15.93
C LEU A 298 -4.53 5.68 -16.85
N LEU A 299 -5.58 4.92 -16.52
CA LEU A 299 -6.79 4.82 -17.34
C LEU A 299 -7.90 5.82 -16.96
N ASP A 300 -7.84 6.38 -15.76
CA ASP A 300 -8.77 7.42 -15.29
C ASP A 300 -8.00 8.48 -14.48
N PRO A 301 -7.92 9.74 -14.96
CA PRO A 301 -7.17 10.80 -14.29
C PRO A 301 -7.74 11.16 -12.91
N GLU A 302 -9.03 10.87 -12.65
CA GLU A 302 -9.65 11.12 -11.35
C GLU A 302 -9.40 10.00 -10.34
N MET A 303 -8.76 8.89 -10.73
CA MET A 303 -8.57 7.72 -9.87
C MET A 303 -7.71 8.03 -8.65
N LEU A 304 -6.49 8.56 -8.83
CA LEU A 304 -5.60 8.85 -7.70
C LEU A 304 -6.17 9.92 -6.74
N PRO A 305 -6.71 11.06 -7.23
CA PRO A 305 -7.43 12.01 -6.36
C PRO A 305 -8.60 11.37 -5.61
N THR A 306 -9.32 10.45 -6.24
CA THR A 306 -10.44 9.75 -5.60
C THR A 306 -9.96 8.82 -4.50
N ILE A 307 -8.94 8.00 -4.76
CA ILE A 307 -8.32 7.13 -3.74
C ILE A 307 -7.88 7.96 -2.53
N ALA A 308 -7.20 9.10 -2.76
CA ALA A 308 -6.75 10.00 -1.69
C ALA A 308 -7.92 10.47 -0.80
N ARG A 309 -9.07 10.84 -1.42
CA ARG A 309 -10.28 11.22 -0.67
C ARG A 309 -10.91 10.06 0.11
N THR A 310 -10.84 8.84 -0.43
CA THR A 310 -11.43 7.67 0.26
C THR A 310 -10.67 7.26 1.51
N GLY A 311 -9.36 7.57 1.58
CA GLY A 311 -8.47 7.11 2.65
C GLY A 311 -8.28 5.58 2.70
N LYS A 312 -8.73 4.85 1.67
CA LYS A 312 -8.59 3.39 1.57
C LYS A 312 -7.22 3.02 1.02
N SER A 313 -6.84 1.76 1.25
CA SER A 313 -5.60 1.22 0.71
C SER A 313 -5.77 0.89 -0.78
N VAL A 314 -4.69 1.02 -1.55
CA VAL A 314 -4.70 0.86 -3.00
C VAL A 314 -3.63 -0.11 -3.45
N ILE A 315 -3.96 -0.94 -4.43
CA ILE A 315 -3.01 -1.75 -5.19
C ILE A 315 -2.72 -1.02 -6.49
N LEU A 316 -1.47 -0.58 -6.65
CA LEU A 316 -0.96 0.01 -7.88
C LEU A 316 -0.25 -1.08 -8.68
N MET A 317 -0.89 -1.53 -9.75
CA MET A 317 -0.28 -2.52 -10.64
C MET A 317 0.48 -1.85 -11.78
N HIS A 318 1.63 -2.42 -12.14
CA HIS A 318 2.32 -2.06 -13.36
C HIS A 318 1.61 -2.62 -14.61
N MET A 319 1.27 -1.74 -15.54
CA MET A 319 0.92 -2.09 -16.92
C MET A 319 1.35 -0.98 -17.89
N ARG A 320 1.46 -1.31 -19.18
CA ARG A 320 1.64 -0.32 -20.25
C ARG A 320 0.48 -0.36 -21.24
N GLY A 321 0.02 0.82 -21.67
CA GLY A 321 -1.07 0.96 -22.64
C GLY A 321 -2.44 0.65 -22.06
N THR A 322 -3.22 -0.17 -22.76
CA THR A 322 -4.59 -0.59 -22.43
C THR A 322 -4.73 -2.09 -22.61
N PRO A 323 -5.81 -2.75 -22.12
CA PRO A 323 -6.04 -4.17 -22.37
C PRO A 323 -5.91 -4.59 -23.86
N ASP A 324 -6.28 -3.70 -24.80
CA ASP A 324 -6.19 -3.94 -26.24
C ASP A 324 -4.78 -3.74 -26.82
N THR A 325 -3.97 -2.87 -26.22
CA THR A 325 -2.66 -2.46 -26.77
C THR A 325 -1.47 -3.06 -26.04
N MET A 326 -1.64 -3.46 -24.78
CA MET A 326 -0.55 -3.85 -23.87
C MET A 326 0.32 -4.99 -24.42
N THR A 327 -0.26 -5.91 -25.19
CA THR A 327 0.48 -7.04 -25.78
C THR A 327 1.58 -6.63 -26.76
N LYS A 328 1.53 -5.39 -27.29
CA LYS A 328 2.53 -4.82 -28.20
C LYS A 328 3.59 -3.98 -27.48
N LEU A 329 3.49 -3.82 -26.17
CA LEU A 329 4.33 -2.93 -25.35
C LEU A 329 5.22 -3.70 -24.37
N ALA A 330 5.43 -4.98 -24.63
CA ALA A 330 6.32 -5.88 -23.89
C ALA A 330 7.77 -5.77 -24.40
N ASP A 331 8.36 -4.57 -24.24
CA ASP A 331 9.75 -4.27 -24.58
C ASP A 331 10.41 -3.51 -23.42
N TYR A 332 11.34 -4.14 -22.72
CA TYR A 332 11.99 -3.61 -21.51
C TYR A 332 13.50 -3.49 -21.75
N PRO A 333 13.97 -2.35 -22.32
CA PRO A 333 15.36 -2.20 -22.77
C PRO A 333 16.42 -2.33 -21.67
N ASN A 334 16.10 -1.95 -20.42
CA ASN A 334 17.04 -2.10 -19.29
C ASN A 334 16.82 -3.42 -18.52
N GLY A 335 15.87 -4.24 -18.98
CA GLY A 335 15.42 -5.44 -18.30
C GLY A 335 14.19 -5.18 -17.45
N VAL A 336 13.31 -6.18 -17.39
CA VAL A 336 11.98 -6.04 -16.80
C VAL A 336 11.99 -5.61 -15.33
N ILE A 337 12.99 -6.01 -14.54
CA ILE A 337 13.06 -5.64 -13.11
C ILE A 337 13.33 -4.15 -12.93
N GLU A 338 14.30 -3.60 -13.67
CA GLU A 338 14.67 -2.19 -13.58
C GLU A 338 13.55 -1.30 -14.10
N ASP A 339 13.07 -1.58 -15.31
CA ASP A 339 12.04 -0.76 -15.97
C ASP A 339 10.69 -0.81 -15.21
N VAL A 340 10.24 -1.99 -14.77
CA VAL A 340 9.02 -2.10 -13.94
C VAL A 340 9.20 -1.36 -12.62
N GLY A 341 10.40 -1.44 -12.02
CA GLY A 341 10.71 -0.75 -10.78
C GLY A 341 10.64 0.75 -10.93
N THR A 342 11.28 1.32 -11.95
CA THR A 342 11.22 2.75 -12.28
C THR A 342 9.78 3.21 -12.53
N GLU A 343 9.04 2.49 -13.38
CA GLU A 343 7.65 2.86 -13.71
C GLU A 343 6.73 2.80 -12.48
N LEU A 344 6.90 1.84 -11.58
CA LEU A 344 6.15 1.79 -10.31
C LEU A 344 6.53 2.94 -9.37
N THR A 345 7.82 3.31 -9.28
CA THR A 345 8.26 4.46 -8.49
C THR A 345 7.64 5.77 -9.00
N ASP A 346 7.51 5.94 -10.33
CA ASP A 346 6.81 7.08 -10.91
C ASP A 346 5.32 7.09 -10.54
N ARG A 347 4.68 5.91 -10.49
CA ARG A 347 3.27 5.81 -10.05
C ARG A 347 3.10 6.10 -8.57
N ILE A 348 4.05 5.70 -7.71
CA ILE A 348 4.04 6.06 -6.29
C ILE A 348 4.15 7.58 -6.13
N ALA A 349 5.07 8.23 -6.86
CA ALA A 349 5.21 9.69 -6.81
C ALA A 349 3.92 10.41 -7.25
N ALA A 350 3.25 9.92 -8.29
CA ALA A 350 1.96 10.46 -8.72
C ALA A 350 0.85 10.24 -7.68
N ALA A 351 0.84 9.08 -7.01
CA ALA A 351 -0.10 8.78 -5.93
C ALA A 351 0.12 9.71 -4.72
N GLU A 352 1.37 9.90 -4.31
CA GLU A 352 1.74 10.81 -3.22
C GLU A 352 1.35 12.25 -3.53
N GLU A 353 1.61 12.76 -4.74
CA GLU A 353 1.21 14.11 -5.16
C GLU A 353 -0.31 14.29 -5.16
N ALA A 354 -1.07 13.22 -5.47
CA ALA A 354 -2.53 13.23 -5.36
C ALA A 354 -3.05 13.21 -3.91
N GLY A 355 -2.16 13.01 -2.93
CA GLY A 355 -2.47 12.97 -1.50
C GLY A 355 -2.59 11.56 -0.90
N ILE A 356 -2.30 10.50 -1.67
CA ILE A 356 -2.30 9.13 -1.16
C ILE A 356 -1.08 8.95 -0.25
N ARG A 357 -1.33 8.51 0.98
CA ARG A 357 -0.25 8.25 1.94
C ARG A 357 0.48 6.98 1.56
N ARG A 358 1.81 6.97 1.64
CA ARG A 358 2.64 5.83 1.25
C ARG A 358 2.30 4.54 2.01
N TRP A 359 1.88 4.65 3.27
CA TRP A 359 1.41 3.50 4.06
C TRP A 359 0.05 2.93 3.61
N ARG A 360 -0.59 3.50 2.59
CA ARG A 360 -1.82 2.96 1.96
C ARG A 360 -1.54 2.23 0.65
N ILE A 361 -0.28 2.20 0.18
CA ILE A 361 0.08 1.66 -1.13
C ILE A 361 0.53 0.19 -1.02
N ILE A 362 0.02 -0.63 -1.93
CA ILE A 362 0.42 -2.01 -2.21
C ILE A 362 0.83 -2.06 -3.69
N LEU A 363 1.85 -2.84 -4.03
CA LEU A 363 2.36 -2.92 -5.41
C LEU A 363 2.07 -4.27 -6.07
N ASP A 364 1.84 -4.28 -7.37
CA ASP A 364 1.75 -5.50 -8.19
C ASP A 364 2.60 -5.31 -9.47
N PRO A 365 3.56 -6.20 -9.79
CA PRO A 365 4.36 -6.05 -11.01
C PRO A 365 3.58 -6.39 -12.29
N GLY A 366 2.33 -6.85 -12.19
CA GLY A 366 1.41 -7.03 -13.31
C GLY A 366 1.81 -8.17 -14.25
N LEU A 367 1.87 -9.41 -13.73
CA LEU A 367 2.16 -10.60 -14.56
C LEU A 367 1.19 -10.71 -15.74
N GLY A 368 1.71 -10.85 -16.95
CA GLY A 368 0.96 -10.92 -18.20
C GLY A 368 0.34 -9.59 -18.66
N PHE A 369 0.63 -8.47 -18.01
CA PHE A 369 0.22 -7.13 -18.44
C PHE A 369 1.42 -6.38 -19.04
N ALA A 370 1.37 -6.22 -20.36
CA ALA A 370 2.49 -5.72 -21.17
C ALA A 370 3.79 -6.50 -20.95
N LYS A 371 3.68 -7.83 -20.79
CA LYS A 371 4.82 -8.73 -20.56
C LYS A 371 4.70 -10.00 -21.38
N ASN A 372 5.81 -10.48 -21.90
CA ASN A 372 5.93 -11.79 -22.52
C ASN A 372 6.32 -12.85 -21.48
N GLN A 373 6.32 -14.12 -21.89
CA GLN A 373 6.62 -15.23 -20.98
C GLN A 373 8.02 -15.13 -20.33
N PRO A 374 9.11 -14.85 -21.07
CA PRO A 374 10.41 -14.61 -20.45
C PRO A 374 10.40 -13.54 -19.35
N GLU A 375 9.70 -12.42 -19.57
CA GLU A 375 9.57 -11.34 -18.60
C GLU A 375 8.77 -11.74 -17.37
N ASP A 376 7.62 -12.41 -17.55
CA ASP A 376 6.83 -12.96 -16.44
C ASP A 376 7.64 -13.91 -15.56
N LEU A 377 8.47 -14.77 -16.18
CA LEU A 377 9.34 -15.70 -15.46
C LEU A 377 10.50 -14.99 -14.74
N THR A 378 11.05 -13.93 -15.31
CA THR A 378 12.07 -13.11 -14.66
C THR A 378 11.51 -12.40 -13.44
N ILE A 379 10.29 -11.82 -13.51
CA ILE A 379 9.64 -11.23 -12.34
C ILE A 379 9.41 -12.28 -11.25
N LEU A 380 8.92 -13.47 -11.58
CA LEU A 380 8.74 -14.54 -10.59
C LEU A 380 10.05 -14.98 -9.93
N ARG A 381 11.15 -15.00 -10.69
CA ARG A 381 12.47 -15.38 -10.20
C ARG A 381 13.08 -14.30 -9.31
N ASP A 382 12.98 -13.06 -9.75
CA ASP A 382 13.77 -11.94 -9.24
C ASP A 382 12.89 -10.90 -8.51
N LEU A 383 11.70 -11.31 -8.05
CA LEU A 383 10.78 -10.45 -7.29
C LEU A 383 11.45 -9.85 -6.04
N GLN A 384 12.31 -10.61 -5.36
CA GLN A 384 13.06 -10.06 -4.22
C GLN A 384 13.96 -8.88 -4.64
N GLN A 385 14.62 -8.98 -5.80
CA GLN A 385 15.42 -7.89 -6.35
C GLN A 385 14.55 -6.68 -6.70
N LEU A 386 13.35 -6.87 -7.27
CA LEU A 386 12.42 -5.77 -7.52
C LEU A 386 12.01 -5.07 -6.21
N ARG A 387 11.76 -5.84 -5.14
CA ARG A 387 11.28 -5.34 -3.85
C ARG A 387 12.34 -4.60 -3.03
N THR A 388 13.59 -5.04 -3.09
CA THR A 388 14.65 -4.54 -2.19
C THR A 388 15.88 -4.00 -2.92
N GLY A 389 15.97 -4.17 -4.23
CA GLY A 389 17.08 -3.71 -5.06
C GLY A 389 16.77 -2.44 -5.85
N VAL A 390 15.51 -2.00 -5.86
CA VAL A 390 15.08 -0.73 -6.47
C VAL A 390 14.74 0.25 -5.35
N GLU A 391 15.47 1.37 -5.31
CA GLU A 391 15.25 2.42 -4.32
C GLU A 391 13.84 3.00 -4.43
N GLY A 392 13.18 3.14 -3.28
CA GLY A 392 11.81 3.65 -3.21
C GLY A 392 10.74 2.57 -3.32
N LEU A 393 11.09 1.28 -3.44
CA LEU A 393 10.13 0.17 -3.41
C LEU A 393 10.21 -0.66 -2.13
N GLU A 394 11.24 -0.43 -1.31
CA GLU A 394 11.42 -1.08 -0.04
C GLU A 394 10.22 -0.81 0.87
N TYR A 395 9.97 -1.73 1.80
CA TYR A 395 8.94 -1.63 2.83
C TYR A 395 7.49 -1.71 2.35
N LEU A 396 7.22 -1.57 1.05
CA LEU A 396 5.87 -1.71 0.51
C LEU A 396 5.43 -3.19 0.48
N PRO A 397 4.15 -3.49 0.75
CA PRO A 397 3.59 -4.81 0.53
C PRO A 397 3.37 -5.09 -0.97
N TRP A 398 3.42 -6.37 -1.33
CA TRP A 398 3.35 -6.81 -2.73
C TRP A 398 2.24 -7.84 -2.97
N LEU A 399 1.49 -7.64 -4.05
CA LEU A 399 0.55 -8.60 -4.61
C LEU A 399 1.15 -9.29 -5.83
N MET A 400 0.88 -10.59 -5.97
CA MET A 400 1.17 -11.35 -7.17
C MET A 400 -0.09 -12.06 -7.69
N GLY A 401 -0.43 -11.86 -8.96
CA GLY A 401 -1.57 -12.51 -9.63
C GLY A 401 -1.19 -13.57 -10.67
N PRO A 402 -0.57 -14.71 -10.31
CA PRO A 402 -0.09 -15.68 -11.30
C PRO A 402 -1.19 -16.65 -11.80
N SER A 403 -2.37 -16.64 -11.18
CA SER A 403 -3.38 -17.69 -11.35
C SER A 403 -3.89 -17.84 -12.78
N ARG A 404 -3.82 -19.09 -13.29
CA ARG A 404 -4.35 -19.51 -14.60
C ARG A 404 -3.79 -18.73 -15.81
N LYS A 405 -2.69 -17.98 -15.65
CA LYS A 405 -2.07 -17.17 -16.71
C LYS A 405 -1.64 -18.00 -17.91
N ARG A 406 -1.56 -17.36 -19.09
CA ARG A 406 -1.28 -18.02 -20.37
C ARG A 406 0.08 -18.71 -20.39
N PHE A 407 1.12 -18.07 -19.86
CA PHE A 407 2.48 -18.63 -19.82
C PHE A 407 2.54 -19.97 -19.09
N VAL A 408 1.73 -20.17 -18.04
CA VAL A 408 1.63 -21.46 -17.32
C VAL A 408 1.15 -22.56 -18.25
N GLY A 409 0.12 -22.28 -19.06
CA GLY A 409 -0.39 -23.24 -20.05
C GLY A 409 0.62 -23.52 -21.16
N SER A 410 1.35 -22.49 -21.63
CA SER A 410 2.39 -22.63 -22.65
C SER A 410 3.55 -23.52 -22.20
N ILE A 411 3.96 -23.43 -20.93
CA ILE A 411 5.05 -24.24 -20.37
C ILE A 411 4.61 -25.68 -20.12
N THR A 412 3.39 -25.88 -19.60
CA THR A 412 2.91 -27.19 -19.16
C THR A 412 2.18 -27.98 -20.25
N GLY A 413 1.81 -27.35 -21.35
CA GLY A 413 0.92 -27.91 -22.37
C GLY A 413 -0.57 -27.94 -21.97
N VAL A 414 -0.93 -27.44 -20.78
CA VAL A 414 -2.32 -27.41 -20.29
C VAL A 414 -3.09 -26.26 -20.95
N THR A 415 -3.91 -26.61 -21.94
CA THR A 415 -4.63 -25.63 -22.77
C THR A 415 -5.78 -24.95 -22.01
N LYS A 416 -6.54 -25.69 -21.20
CA LYS A 416 -7.68 -25.15 -20.44
C LYS A 416 -7.19 -24.40 -19.20
N ALA A 417 -7.59 -23.13 -19.07
CA ALA A 417 -7.14 -22.26 -17.97
C ALA A 417 -7.49 -22.83 -16.58
N SER A 418 -8.67 -23.43 -16.43
CA SER A 418 -9.13 -24.01 -15.15
C SER A 418 -8.36 -25.26 -14.70
N GLU A 419 -7.54 -25.86 -15.56
CA GLU A 419 -6.76 -27.07 -15.25
C GLU A 419 -5.30 -26.74 -14.94
N ARG A 420 -4.92 -25.45 -14.93
CA ARG A 420 -3.55 -24.98 -14.69
C ARG A 420 -3.18 -24.89 -13.20
N THR A 421 -3.91 -25.57 -12.32
CA THR A 421 -3.76 -25.46 -10.86
C THR A 421 -2.35 -25.81 -10.38
N TRP A 422 -1.75 -26.90 -10.88
CA TRP A 422 -0.40 -27.31 -10.46
C TRP A 422 0.71 -26.37 -10.95
N GLY A 423 0.58 -25.86 -12.18
CA GLY A 423 1.49 -24.82 -12.66
C GLY A 423 1.32 -23.52 -11.87
N THR A 424 0.09 -23.19 -11.49
CA THR A 424 -0.20 -22.05 -10.59
C THR A 424 0.43 -22.27 -9.21
N ALA A 425 0.36 -23.47 -8.64
CA ALA A 425 1.01 -23.80 -7.37
C ALA A 425 2.50 -23.46 -7.39
N ALA A 426 3.22 -23.86 -8.44
CA ALA A 426 4.64 -23.54 -8.58
C ALA A 426 4.90 -22.02 -8.60
N THR A 427 4.09 -21.26 -9.33
CA THR A 427 4.21 -19.80 -9.39
C THR A 427 3.81 -19.10 -8.09
N VAL A 428 2.86 -19.65 -7.33
CA VAL A 428 2.50 -19.15 -5.99
C VAL A 428 3.64 -19.37 -5.02
N THR A 429 4.27 -20.56 -5.00
CA THR A 429 5.47 -20.80 -4.20
C THR A 429 6.57 -19.82 -4.55
N ALA A 430 6.86 -19.61 -5.84
CA ALA A 430 7.85 -18.62 -6.27
C ALA A 430 7.51 -17.19 -5.80
N SER A 431 6.23 -16.81 -5.85
CA SER A 431 5.76 -15.51 -5.35
C SER A 431 5.99 -15.35 -3.84
N VAL A 432 5.73 -16.40 -3.05
CA VAL A 432 5.99 -16.41 -1.60
C VAL A 432 7.49 -16.32 -1.31
N VAL A 433 8.33 -17.04 -2.07
CA VAL A 433 9.81 -16.96 -1.97
C VAL A 433 10.32 -15.55 -2.27
N GLY A 434 9.80 -14.93 -3.34
CA GLY A 434 10.08 -13.53 -3.66
C GLY A 434 9.54 -12.55 -2.60
N GLY A 435 8.71 -13.04 -1.68
CA GLY A 435 8.17 -12.34 -0.51
C GLY A 435 6.93 -11.50 -0.78
N ALA A 436 6.14 -11.85 -1.79
CA ALA A 436 4.80 -11.30 -2.00
C ALA A 436 3.90 -11.51 -0.79
N ASP A 437 3.25 -10.46 -0.31
CA ASP A 437 2.34 -10.47 0.84
C ASP A 437 0.97 -11.03 0.48
N ILE A 438 0.55 -10.88 -0.77
CA ILE A 438 -0.76 -11.31 -1.28
C ILE A 438 -0.57 -12.16 -2.54
N VAL A 439 -1.31 -13.27 -2.64
CA VAL A 439 -1.46 -14.01 -3.90
C VAL A 439 -2.92 -14.00 -4.35
N ARG A 440 -3.16 -13.52 -5.58
CA ARG A 440 -4.50 -13.41 -6.20
C ARG A 440 -4.81 -14.63 -7.04
N VAL A 441 -5.84 -15.40 -6.65
CA VAL A 441 -6.06 -16.78 -7.12
C VAL A 441 -7.52 -17.13 -7.37
N HIS A 442 -7.76 -18.06 -8.30
CA HIS A 442 -9.08 -18.67 -8.54
C HIS A 442 -9.29 -19.93 -7.67
N ASP A 443 -8.30 -20.82 -7.63
CA ASP A 443 -8.35 -22.11 -6.91
C ASP A 443 -7.96 -21.90 -5.43
N VAL A 444 -8.85 -21.28 -4.64
CA VAL A 444 -8.55 -20.75 -3.30
C VAL A 444 -8.02 -21.83 -2.36
N LYS A 445 -8.69 -22.98 -2.28
CA LYS A 445 -8.35 -24.03 -1.32
C LYS A 445 -6.96 -24.61 -1.59
N GLU A 446 -6.70 -24.91 -2.85
CA GLU A 446 -5.44 -25.48 -3.31
C GLU A 446 -4.30 -24.48 -3.10
N MET A 447 -4.50 -23.22 -3.49
CA MET A 447 -3.46 -22.21 -3.35
C MET A 447 -3.23 -21.78 -1.90
N TRP A 448 -4.25 -21.84 -1.04
CA TRP A 448 -4.07 -21.69 0.40
C TRP A 448 -3.15 -22.78 0.96
N GLN A 449 -3.36 -24.05 0.61
CA GLN A 449 -2.49 -25.16 1.05
C GLN A 449 -1.04 -24.93 0.59
N VAL A 450 -0.85 -24.54 -0.66
CA VAL A 450 0.47 -24.22 -1.22
C VAL A 450 1.13 -23.07 -0.46
N ALA A 451 0.39 -21.97 -0.23
CA ALA A 451 0.91 -20.80 0.48
C ALA A 451 1.25 -21.12 1.93
N ARG A 452 0.47 -21.96 2.63
CA ARG A 452 0.78 -22.39 4.01
C ARG A 452 2.08 -23.18 4.08
N VAL A 453 2.30 -24.11 3.15
CA VAL A 453 3.54 -24.88 3.09
C VAL A 453 4.71 -23.99 2.70
N ALA A 454 4.53 -23.07 1.74
CA ALA A 454 5.57 -22.11 1.36
C ALA A 454 5.92 -21.17 2.52
N ASP A 455 4.94 -20.64 3.25
CA ASP A 455 5.17 -19.83 4.46
C ASP A 455 5.97 -20.61 5.50
N ALA A 456 5.63 -21.88 5.75
CA ALA A 456 6.36 -22.71 6.71
C ALA A 456 7.82 -22.98 6.31
N ILE A 457 8.15 -22.89 5.02
CA ILE A 457 9.53 -23.06 4.51
C ILE A 457 10.30 -21.73 4.54
N TYR A 458 9.66 -20.62 4.13
CA TYR A 458 10.35 -19.39 3.78
C TYR A 458 10.10 -18.21 4.74
N ARG A 459 9.07 -18.29 5.59
CA ARG A 459 8.66 -17.21 6.52
C ARG A 459 8.96 -17.59 7.96
N VAL A 460 10.25 -17.72 8.25
CA VAL A 460 10.80 -18.08 9.56
C VAL A 460 11.54 -16.90 10.17
N GLU A 461 11.80 -16.94 11.49
CA GLU A 461 12.54 -15.89 12.22
C GLU A 461 13.99 -15.73 11.79
#